data_AF-A0A5B8LPK2-F1
#
_entry.id   AF-A0A5B8LPK2-F1
#
_cell.length_a   1.000
_cell.length_b   1.000
_cell.length_c   1.000
_cell.angle_alpha   90.00
_cell.angle_beta   90.00
_cell.angle_gamma   90.00
#
_symmetry.space_group_name_H-M   'P 1'
#
loop_
_entity.id
_entity.type
_entity.pdbx_description
1 polymer ?
#
loop_
_entity_poly.entity_id
_entity_poly.type
_entity_poly.pdbx_seq_one_letter_code
_entity_poly.pdbx_strand_id
1 'polypeptide(L)'
;MRNILSLARWVPFIIISVASLWASARTTEGYRDPVFDWDISWPAIANALTKMPHISSMVLIFLLAALAVGLGRLWLAALLTFAVAIGWEVVQMPTIGNNPRLADLAPDLVGIGIAWVIVALGAMLWRRLRPAR
;
A
#
# COMPACT_ATOMS: atom_id res chain seq x y z
N MET A 1 17.89 19.75 14.19
CA MET A 1 16.63 19.12 14.68
C MET A 1 15.58 18.92 13.57
N ARG A 2 15.28 19.92 12.73
CA ARG A 2 14.26 19.81 11.65
C ARG A 2 14.52 18.66 10.64
N ASN A 3 15.77 18.37 10.32
CA ASN A 3 16.13 17.25 9.43
C ASN A 3 15.98 15.88 10.10
N ILE A 4 16.26 15.77 11.40
CA ILE A 4 16.12 14.53 12.19
C ILE A 4 14.65 14.14 12.30
N LEU A 5 13.77 15.11 12.60
CA LEU A 5 12.32 14.90 12.61
C LEU A 5 11.78 14.54 11.22
N SER A 6 12.36 15.11 10.16
CA SER A 6 11.98 14.75 8.79
C SER A 6 12.37 13.30 8.46
N LEU A 7 13.56 12.85 8.85
CA LEU A 7 14.02 11.48 8.66
C LEU A 7 13.26 10.47 9.52
N ALA A 8 12.97 10.80 10.78
CA ALA A 8 12.24 9.93 11.69
C ALA A 8 10.84 9.55 11.17
N ARG A 9 10.20 10.42 10.38
CA ARG A 9 8.88 10.16 9.77
C ARG A 9 8.91 9.06 8.70
N TRP A 10 10.07 8.78 8.12
CA TRP A 10 10.23 7.71 7.13
C TRP A 10 10.38 6.34 7.76
N VAL A 11 10.90 6.28 8.99
CA VAL A 11 11.22 5.02 9.68
C VAL A 11 10.02 4.07 9.74
N PRO A 12 8.80 4.51 10.15
CA PRO A 12 7.65 3.62 10.19
C PRO A 12 7.27 3.06 8.81
N PHE A 13 7.29 3.91 7.78
CA PHE A 13 6.99 3.49 6.41
C PHE A 13 7.99 2.45 5.93
N ILE A 14 9.30 2.72 6.05
CA ILE A 14 10.35 1.82 5.60
C ILE A 14 10.26 0.47 6.32
N ILE A 15 10.15 0.47 7.65
CA ILE A 15 10.10 -0.77 8.43
C ILE A 15 8.90 -1.62 8.02
N ILE A 16 7.70 -1.01 7.94
CA ILE A 16 6.47 -1.74 7.64
C ILE A 16 6.45 -2.22 6.18
N SER A 17 6.94 -1.42 5.23
CA SER A 17 7.05 -1.84 3.83
C SER A 17 8.04 -3.00 3.66
N VAL A 18 9.20 -2.96 4.31
CA VAL A 18 10.16 -4.07 4.24
C VAL A 18 9.61 -5.32 4.93
N ALA A 19 9.00 -5.17 6.11
CA ALA A 19 8.40 -6.28 6.84
C ALA A 19 7.26 -6.92 6.06
N SER A 20 6.43 -6.13 5.37
CA SER A 20 5.32 -6.65 4.56
C SER A 20 5.80 -7.37 3.32
N LEU A 21 6.83 -6.86 2.63
CA LEU A 21 7.49 -7.56 1.52
C LEU A 21 8.08 -8.90 1.98
N TRP A 22 8.78 -8.89 3.12
CA TRP A 22 9.33 -10.11 3.70
C TRP A 22 8.23 -11.11 4.04
N ALA A 23 7.14 -10.66 4.67
CA ALA A 23 6.00 -11.51 5.00
C ALA A 23 5.32 -12.10 3.75
N SER A 24 5.13 -11.29 2.70
CA SER A 24 4.57 -11.72 1.41
C SER A 24 5.44 -12.76 0.70
N ALA A 25 6.76 -12.74 0.90
CA ALA A 25 7.69 -13.70 0.31
C ALA A 25 7.75 -15.05 1.06
N ARG A 26 7.08 -15.18 2.21
CA ARG A 26 7.10 -16.39 3.02
C ARG A 26 6.09 -17.40 2.48
N THR A 27 6.54 -18.64 2.33
CA THR A 27 5.70 -19.79 1.98
C THR A 27 6.18 -21.03 2.73
N THR A 28 5.27 -21.91 3.06
CA THR A 28 5.55 -23.24 3.64
C THR A 28 5.64 -24.33 2.58
N GLU A 29 5.24 -24.04 1.35
CA GLU A 29 5.11 -25.01 0.25
C GLU A 29 6.32 -25.01 -0.69
N GLY A 30 7.24 -24.06 -0.51
CA GLY A 30 8.46 -23.92 -1.30
C GLY A 30 8.35 -22.90 -2.44
N TYR A 31 9.38 -22.86 -3.28
CA TYR A 31 9.49 -21.89 -4.37
C TYR A 31 9.43 -22.59 -5.72
N ARG A 32 8.93 -21.88 -6.73
CA ARG A 32 8.85 -22.28 -8.14
C ARG A 32 9.39 -21.17 -9.02
N ASP A 33 9.49 -21.45 -10.32
CA ASP A 33 9.77 -20.41 -11.30
C ASP A 33 8.70 -19.29 -11.22
N PRO A 34 9.10 -18.01 -11.34
CA PRO A 34 8.17 -16.89 -11.25
C PRO A 34 7.04 -17.00 -12.28
N VAL A 35 5.80 -17.00 -11.80
CA VAL A 35 4.61 -16.95 -12.66
C VAL A 35 3.76 -15.76 -12.25
N PHE A 36 3.30 -15.00 -13.25
CA PHE A 36 2.34 -13.91 -13.08
C PHE A 36 1.14 -14.14 -13.98
N ASP A 37 -0.05 -14.09 -13.39
CA ASP A 37 -1.29 -14.25 -14.12
C ASP A 37 -1.81 -12.88 -14.60
N TRP A 38 -1.98 -12.74 -15.90
CA TRP A 38 -2.38 -11.50 -16.56
C TRP A 38 -3.90 -11.31 -16.61
N ASP A 39 -4.69 -12.16 -15.95
CA ASP A 39 -6.14 -12.04 -15.91
C ASP A 39 -6.61 -10.72 -15.30
N ILE A 40 -7.45 -10.01 -16.04
CA ILE A 40 -8.11 -8.75 -15.67
C ILE A 40 -9.64 -8.85 -15.86
N SER A 41 -10.16 -10.07 -15.97
CA SER A 41 -11.58 -10.31 -16.12
C SER A 41 -12.37 -9.72 -14.94
N TRP A 42 -13.60 -9.28 -15.22
CA TRP A 42 -14.46 -8.72 -14.19
C TRP A 42 -14.67 -9.66 -12.98
N PRO A 43 -14.88 -10.97 -13.17
CA PRO A 43 -14.94 -11.91 -12.05
C PRO A 43 -13.67 -11.96 -11.21
N ALA A 44 -12.49 -11.91 -11.83
CA ALA A 44 -11.21 -11.89 -11.12
C ALA A 44 -11.04 -10.61 -10.30
N ILE A 45 -11.35 -9.45 -10.88
CA ILE A 45 -11.35 -8.15 -10.17
C ILE A 45 -12.34 -8.18 -9.00
N ALA A 46 -13.58 -8.60 -9.22
CA ALA A 46 -14.60 -8.65 -8.18
C ALA A 46 -14.18 -9.57 -7.02
N ASN A 47 -13.61 -10.73 -7.33
CA ASN A 47 -13.04 -11.63 -6.33
C ASN A 47 -11.85 -11.00 -5.59
N ALA A 48 -10.91 -10.35 -6.29
CA ALA A 48 -9.78 -9.66 -5.69
C ALA A 48 -10.23 -8.55 -4.72
N LEU A 49 -11.28 -7.81 -5.06
CA LEU A 49 -11.86 -6.77 -4.22
C LEU A 49 -12.49 -7.27 -2.92
N THR A 50 -12.76 -8.58 -2.78
CA THR A 50 -13.24 -9.15 -1.50
C THR A 50 -12.13 -9.32 -0.47
N LYS A 51 -10.86 -9.19 -0.86
CA LYS A 51 -9.68 -9.38 0.00
C LYS A 51 -9.50 -8.18 0.95
N MET A 52 -10.38 -8.04 1.93
CA MET A 52 -10.36 -6.94 2.92
C MET A 52 -9.02 -6.75 3.65
N PRO A 53 -8.26 -7.81 4.01
CA PRO A 53 -6.94 -7.63 4.60
C PRO A 53 -5.95 -6.93 3.65
N HIS A 54 -6.06 -7.16 2.34
CA HIS A 54 -5.23 -6.50 1.33
C HIS A 54 -5.50 -4.99 1.31
N ILE A 55 -6.78 -4.61 1.14
CA ILE A 55 -7.21 -3.20 1.11
C ILE A 55 -6.82 -2.49 2.41
N SER A 56 -7.02 -3.12 3.55
CA SER A 56 -6.69 -2.55 4.86
C SER A 56 -5.18 -2.31 5.01
N SER A 57 -4.36 -3.24 4.52
CA SER A 57 -2.90 -3.09 4.52
C SER A 57 -2.44 -1.93 3.63
N MET A 58 -3.10 -1.74 2.48
CA MET A 58 -2.84 -0.60 1.60
C MET A 58 -3.20 0.74 2.23
N VAL A 59 -4.32 0.79 2.96
CA VAL A 59 -4.68 1.98 3.73
C VAL A 59 -3.61 2.30 4.77
N LEU A 60 -3.16 1.32 5.55
CA LEU A 60 -2.11 1.52 6.55
C LEU A 60 -0.81 2.04 5.91
N ILE A 61 -0.34 1.39 4.84
CA ILE A 61 0.91 1.78 4.17
C ILE A 61 0.79 3.18 3.59
N PHE A 62 -0.36 3.53 3.02
CA PHE A 62 -0.62 4.90 2.56
C PHE A 62 -0.53 5.93 3.68
N LEU A 63 -1.11 5.65 4.85
CA LEU A 63 -1.04 6.55 5.99
C LEU A 63 0.41 6.76 6.46
N LEU A 64 1.22 5.70 6.47
CA LEU A 64 2.64 5.78 6.79
C LEU A 64 3.43 6.54 5.72
N ALA A 65 3.12 6.33 4.44
CA ALA A 65 3.73 7.07 3.34
C ALA A 65 3.35 8.56 3.39
N ALA A 66 2.09 8.88 3.68
CA ALA A 66 1.60 10.25 3.85
C ALA A 66 2.25 10.92 5.08
N LEU A 67 2.49 10.16 6.15
CA LEU A 67 3.29 10.62 7.28
C LEU A 67 4.74 10.91 6.84
N ALA A 68 5.36 10.02 6.06
CA ALA A 68 6.75 10.18 5.60
C ALA A 68 6.92 11.40 4.69
N VAL A 69 6.07 11.57 3.67
CA VAL A 69 6.21 12.62 2.64
C VAL A 69 5.50 13.93 3.00
N GLY A 70 4.52 13.84 3.90
CA GLY A 70 3.68 14.95 4.35
C GLY A 70 2.43 15.19 3.51
N LEU A 71 1.44 15.85 4.11
CA LEU A 71 0.10 16.08 3.55
C LEU A 71 0.08 16.92 2.26
N GLY A 72 1.16 17.65 1.94
CA GLY A 72 1.28 18.40 0.69
C GLY A 72 1.66 17.55 -0.53
N ARG A 73 2.00 16.27 -0.32
CA ARG A 73 2.54 15.36 -1.35
C ARG A 73 1.82 14.01 -1.34
N LEU A 74 0.48 14.01 -1.22
CA LEU A 74 -0.31 12.78 -1.19
C LEU A 74 -0.15 11.92 -2.46
N TRP A 75 0.13 12.54 -3.61
CA TRP A 75 0.47 11.81 -4.83
C TRP A 75 1.74 10.97 -4.69
N LEU A 76 2.74 11.48 -3.97
CA LEU A 76 3.97 10.74 -3.70
C LEU A 76 3.71 9.62 -2.70
N ALA A 77 2.83 9.83 -1.72
CA ALA A 77 2.39 8.77 -0.81
C ALA A 77 1.68 7.64 -1.57
N ALA A 78 0.81 7.97 -2.53
CA ALA A 78 0.16 7.00 -3.41
C ALA A 78 1.18 6.21 -4.23
N LEU A 79 2.12 6.91 -4.88
CA LEU A 79 3.15 6.29 -5.70
C LEU A 79 4.02 5.32 -4.88
N LEU A 80 4.44 5.73 -3.69
CA LEU A 80 5.24 4.89 -2.79
C LEU A 80 4.44 3.67 -2.31
N THR A 81 3.16 3.85 -2.00
CA THR A 81 2.28 2.73 -1.58
C THR A 81 2.08 1.74 -2.73
N PHE A 82 1.82 2.25 -3.93
CA PHE A 82 1.69 1.43 -5.14
C PHE A 82 3.00 0.69 -5.47
N ALA A 83 4.16 1.31 -5.25
CA ALA A 83 5.44 0.63 -5.42
C ALA A 83 5.61 -0.55 -4.45
N VAL A 84 5.13 -0.43 -3.21
CA VAL A 84 5.11 -1.54 -2.24
C VAL A 84 4.15 -2.65 -2.69
N ALA A 85 3.00 -2.27 -3.23
CA ALA A 85 2.02 -3.19 -3.80
C ALA A 85 2.60 -4.05 -4.93
N ILE A 86 3.21 -3.41 -5.92
CA ILE A 86 3.94 -4.10 -6.99
C ILE A 86 5.04 -4.99 -6.41
N GLY A 87 5.73 -4.52 -5.37
CA GLY A 87 6.72 -5.30 -4.65
C GLY A 87 6.13 -6.60 -4.08
N TRP A 88 4.92 -6.58 -3.51
CA TRP A 88 4.25 -7.79 -3.02
C TRP A 88 4.00 -8.79 -4.12
N GLU A 89 3.45 -8.35 -5.25
CA GLU A 89 3.19 -9.22 -6.40
C GLU A 89 4.50 -9.86 -6.89
N VAL A 90 5.57 -9.07 -7.02
CA VAL A 90 6.89 -9.55 -7.48
C VAL A 90 7.47 -10.59 -6.53
N VAL A 91 7.46 -10.37 -5.22
CA VAL A 91 8.02 -11.34 -4.26
C VAL A 91 7.14 -12.59 -4.10
N GLN A 92 5.87 -12.51 -4.48
CA GLN A 92 4.94 -13.64 -4.46
C GLN A 92 5.01 -14.50 -5.73
N MET A 93 5.45 -13.98 -6.88
CA MET A 93 5.57 -14.74 -8.13
C MET A 93 6.27 -16.11 -8.00
N PRO A 94 7.40 -16.22 -7.28
CA PRO A 94 8.06 -17.51 -7.10
C PRO A 94 7.50 -18.35 -5.95
N THR A 95 6.57 -17.84 -5.14
CA THR A 95 6.05 -18.59 -3.97
C THR A 95 4.95 -19.56 -4.35
N ILE A 96 5.10 -20.84 -4.01
CA ILE A 96 4.05 -21.84 -4.19
C ILE A 96 2.91 -21.53 -3.20
N GLY A 97 1.67 -21.65 -3.66
CA GLY A 97 0.46 -21.27 -2.92
C GLY A 97 -0.03 -19.85 -3.20
N ASN A 98 0.82 -18.98 -3.76
CA ASN A 98 0.42 -17.66 -4.23
C ASN A 98 0.35 -17.61 -5.76
N ASN A 99 -0.65 -16.90 -6.27
CA ASN A 99 -0.83 -16.64 -7.69
C ASN A 99 -1.06 -15.14 -7.85
N PRO A 100 0.03 -14.35 -7.90
CA PRO A 100 -0.08 -12.92 -8.13
C PRO A 100 -0.73 -12.69 -9.49
N ARG A 101 -1.67 -11.74 -9.50
CA ARG A 101 -2.59 -11.50 -10.61
C ARG A 101 -2.63 -10.03 -10.94
N LEU A 102 -2.79 -9.70 -12.22
CA LEU A 102 -3.01 -8.31 -12.61
C LEU A 102 -4.29 -7.74 -11.97
N ALA A 103 -5.33 -8.57 -11.82
CA ALA A 103 -6.55 -8.22 -11.07
C ALA A 103 -6.30 -7.85 -9.59
N ASP A 104 -5.20 -8.33 -8.97
CA ASP A 104 -4.86 -8.00 -7.58
C ASP A 104 -4.37 -6.56 -7.42
N LEU A 105 -4.09 -5.83 -8.51
CA LEU A 105 -3.89 -4.38 -8.46
C LEU A 105 -5.17 -3.59 -8.18
N ALA A 106 -6.34 -4.19 -8.38
CA ALA A 106 -7.61 -3.51 -8.13
C ALA A 106 -7.82 -3.17 -6.64
N PRO A 107 -7.68 -4.12 -5.69
CA PRO A 107 -7.74 -3.78 -4.27
C PRO A 107 -6.65 -2.78 -3.84
N ASP A 108 -5.50 -2.74 -4.51
CA ASP A 108 -4.43 -1.75 -4.24
C ASP A 108 -4.90 -0.33 -4.52
N LEU A 109 -5.42 -0.12 -5.72
CA LEU A 109 -5.94 1.18 -6.14
C LEU A 109 -7.13 1.61 -5.28
N VAL A 110 -7.99 0.66 -4.89
CA VAL A 110 -9.11 0.94 -3.98
C VAL A 110 -8.61 1.34 -2.59
N GLY A 111 -7.67 0.60 -2.00
CA GLY A 111 -7.11 0.93 -0.69
C GLY A 111 -6.40 2.29 -0.68
N ILE A 112 -5.59 2.57 -1.70
CA ILE A 112 -4.94 3.88 -1.90
C ILE A 112 -5.99 4.98 -2.04
N GLY A 113 -7.02 4.77 -2.87
CA GLY A 113 -8.09 5.75 -3.09
C GLY A 113 -8.86 6.08 -1.81
N ILE A 114 -9.26 5.05 -1.05
CA ILE A 114 -9.94 5.22 0.25
C ILE A 114 -9.07 6.02 1.21
N ALA A 115 -7.81 5.63 1.39
CA ALA A 115 -6.90 6.30 2.31
C ALA A 115 -6.64 7.75 1.90
N TRP A 116 -6.48 8.01 0.59
CA TRP A 116 -6.32 9.36 0.07
C TRP A 116 -7.52 10.23 0.44
N VAL A 117 -8.74 9.77 0.18
CA VAL A 117 -9.97 10.51 0.51
C VAL A 117 -10.04 10.80 2.00
N ILE A 118 -9.79 9.80 2.86
CA ILE A 118 -9.78 9.96 4.32
C ILE A 118 -8.78 11.05 4.74
N VAL A 119 -7.54 10.98 4.26
CA VAL A 119 -6.49 11.94 4.62
C VAL A 119 -6.80 13.34 4.09
N ALA A 120 -7.29 13.45 2.86
CA ALA A 120 -7.64 14.73 2.26
C ALA A 120 -8.78 15.41 3.02
N LEU A 121 -9.87 14.68 3.30
CA LEU A 121 -11.00 15.20 4.07
C LEU A 121 -10.60 15.55 5.51
N GLY A 122 -9.83 14.69 6.17
CA GLY A 122 -9.30 14.96 7.51
C GLY A 122 -8.44 16.21 7.55
N ALA A 123 -7.55 16.40 6.56
CA ALA A 123 -6.72 17.60 6.45
C ALA A 123 -7.57 18.87 6.17
N MET A 124 -8.60 18.77 5.33
CA MET A 124 -9.53 19.86 5.06
C MET A 124 -10.31 20.27 6.32
N LEU A 125 -10.87 19.29 7.03
CA LEU A 125 -11.62 19.52 8.26
C LEU A 125 -10.73 20.13 9.34
N TRP A 126 -9.52 19.61 9.53
CA TRP A 126 -8.55 20.15 10.48
C TRP A 126 -8.18 21.61 10.20
N ARG A 127 -8.01 21.97 8.92
CA ARG A 127 -7.75 23.37 8.53
C ARG A 127 -8.92 24.29 8.84
N ARG A 128 -10.17 23.82 8.67
CA ARG A 128 -11.38 24.58 8.98
C ARG A 128 -11.61 24.77 10.48
N LEU A 129 -11.28 23.76 11.28
CA LEU A 129 -11.48 23.77 12.72
C LEU A 129 -10.33 24.40 13.50
N ARG A 130 -9.21 24.71 12.84
CA ARG A 130 -8.09 25.41 13.50
C ARG A 130 -8.54 26.80 13.93
N PRO A 131 -8.48 27.14 15.23
CA PRO A 131 -8.70 28.50 15.68
C PRO A 131 -7.73 29.43 14.95
N ALA A 132 -8.21 30.57 14.47
CA ALA A 132 -7.35 31.65 14.02
C ALA A 132 -6.39 31.97 15.17
N ARG A 133 -5.10 31.78 14.95
CA ARG A 133 -4.06 32.27 15.86
C ARG A 133 -3.81 33.73 15.59
#